data_AF-A0A2S6Q4X5-F1
#
_entry.id   AF-A0A2S6Q4X5-F1
#
_cell.length_a   1.000
_cell.length_b   1.000
_cell.length_c   1.000
_cell.angle_alpha   90.00
_cell.angle_beta   90.00
_cell.angle_gamma   90.00
#
_symmetry.space_group_name_H-M   'P 1'
#
loop_
_entity.id
_entity.type
_entity.pdbx_description
1 polymer ?
#
loop_
_entity_poly.entity_id
_entity_poly.type
_entity_poly.pdbx_seq_one_letter_code
_entity_poly.pdbx_strand_id
1 'polypeptide(L)'
;MEVWFTKSILATLCIVPSFIAIPFMKFRFGVDPLVFLAWYFGATAISIVVYLSLSGRSGEILPQSPVLAIILLIGAVFGALANGSLFQAIGLAPNPGLPPVMYATSSMLVFFLSVVLAGTFPALFKPVVADFGRIVGICFVLAGLYLLAGGKIAGLFRAGG
;
A
#
# COMPACT_ATOMS: atom_id res chain seq x y z
N MET A 1 11.06 20.37 2.71
CA MET A 1 10.38 19.06 2.88
C MET A 1 10.71 18.22 1.66
N GLU A 2 11.12 16.96 1.82
CA GLU A 2 11.54 16.12 0.69
C GLU A 2 10.35 15.78 -0.24
N VAL A 3 10.61 15.68 -1.55
CA VAL A 3 9.56 15.49 -2.57
C VAL A 3 8.78 14.20 -2.36
N TRP A 4 9.45 13.11 -1.99
CA TRP A 4 8.81 11.82 -1.73
C TRP A 4 7.81 11.91 -0.57
N PHE A 5 8.13 12.67 0.49
CA PHE A 5 7.27 12.82 1.66
C PHE A 5 5.99 13.60 1.32
N THR A 6 6.13 14.67 0.54
CA THR A 6 4.98 15.46 0.06
C THR A 6 4.06 14.60 -0.82
N LYS A 7 4.63 13.77 -1.70
CA LYS A 7 3.89 12.81 -2.53
C LYS A 7 3.15 11.77 -1.67
N SER A 8 3.75 11.29 -0.58
CA SER A 8 3.11 10.37 0.35
C SER A 8 1.90 11.00 1.04
N ILE A 9 2.00 12.24 1.53
CA ILE A 9 0.86 12.96 2.13
C ILE A 9 -0.28 13.11 1.12
N LEU A 10 0.04 13.55 -0.10
CA LEU A 10 -0.95 13.69 -1.15
C LEU A 10 -1.64 12.36 -1.46
N ALA A 11 -0.88 11.27 -1.56
CA ALA A 11 -1.44 9.93 -1.76
C ALA A 11 -2.39 9.52 -0.63
N THR A 12 -2.02 9.78 0.62
CA THR A 12 -2.86 9.51 1.79
C THR A 12 -4.18 10.30 1.73
N LEU A 13 -4.14 11.58 1.35
CA LEU A 13 -5.36 12.38 1.23
C LEU A 13 -6.25 11.90 0.07
N CYS A 14 -5.64 11.58 -1.07
CA CYS A 14 -6.37 11.19 -2.28
C CYS A 14 -6.96 9.77 -2.22
N ILE A 15 -6.42 8.86 -1.39
CA ILE A 15 -6.94 7.48 -1.30
C ILE A 15 -8.18 7.37 -0.41
N VAL A 16 -8.39 8.31 0.52
CA VAL A 16 -9.53 8.28 1.47
C VAL A 16 -10.89 8.19 0.77
N PRO A 17 -11.20 9.02 -0.26
CA PRO A 17 -12.45 8.89 -1.00
C PRO A 17 -12.63 7.50 -1.63
N SER A 18 -11.55 6.88 -2.12
CA SER A 18 -11.61 5.53 -2.69
C SER A 18 -11.98 4.48 -1.65
N PHE A 19 -11.41 4.54 -0.44
CA PHE A 19 -11.77 3.60 0.63
C PHE A 19 -13.20 3.77 1.14
N ILE A 20 -13.71 5.00 1.18
CA ILE A 20 -15.12 5.27 1.53
C ILE A 20 -16.07 4.82 0.41
N ALA A 21 -15.66 4.99 -0.85
CA ALA A 21 -16.47 4.63 -2.01
C ALA A 21 -16.76 3.13 -2.08
N ILE A 22 -15.84 2.26 -1.66
CA ILE A 22 -16.02 0.79 -1.74
C ILE A 22 -17.29 0.31 -1.01
N PRO A 23 -17.46 0.50 0.32
CA PRO A 23 -18.68 0.07 1.01
C PRO A 23 -19.90 0.85 0.53
N PHE A 24 -19.75 2.13 0.16
CA PHE A 24 -20.84 2.93 -0.39
C PHE A 24 -21.38 2.34 -1.69
N MET A 25 -20.51 1.99 -2.64
CA MET A 25 -20.90 1.42 -3.94
C MET A 25 -21.54 0.04 -3.78
N LYS A 26 -21.03 -0.78 -2.85
CA LYS A 26 -21.62 -2.06 -2.49
C LYS A 26 -23.01 -1.90 -1.89
N PHE A 27 -23.17 -1.01 -0.90
CA PHE A 27 -24.44 -0.80 -0.22
C PHE A 27 -25.50 -0.13 -1.11
N ARG A 28 -25.12 0.92 -1.84
CA ARG A 28 -26.06 1.76 -2.59
C ARG A 28 -26.40 1.22 -3.97
N PHE A 29 -25.46 0.52 -4.61
CA PHE A 29 -25.57 0.08 -6.00
C PHE A 29 -25.33 -1.43 -6.18
N GLY A 30 -25.04 -2.19 -5.13
CA GLY A 30 -24.80 -3.64 -5.22
C GLY A 30 -23.52 -4.01 -5.96
N VAL A 31 -22.59 -3.06 -6.15
CA VAL A 31 -21.35 -3.30 -6.88
C VAL A 31 -20.39 -4.10 -6.03
N ASP A 32 -19.94 -5.25 -6.54
CA ASP A 32 -18.94 -6.08 -5.88
C ASP A 32 -17.60 -5.33 -5.76
N PRO A 33 -16.90 -5.40 -4.60
CA PRO A 33 -15.62 -4.73 -4.41
C PRO A 33 -14.53 -5.09 -5.44
N LEU A 34 -14.51 -6.32 -5.98
CA LEU A 34 -13.57 -6.69 -7.03
C LEU A 34 -13.92 -6.05 -8.38
N VAL A 35 -15.20 -5.90 -8.67
CA VAL A 35 -15.65 -5.17 -9.87
C VAL A 35 -15.26 -3.70 -9.77
N PHE A 36 -15.49 -3.08 -8.60
CA PHE A 36 -15.03 -1.71 -8.33
C PHE A 36 -13.50 -1.60 -8.49
N LEU A 37 -12.75 -2.56 -7.94
CA LEU A 37 -11.29 -2.61 -8.03
C LEU A 37 -10.78 -2.65 -9.47
N ALA A 38 -11.36 -3.51 -10.30
CA ALA A 38 -10.96 -3.67 -11.69
C ALA A 38 -11.12 -2.36 -12.48
N TRP A 39 -12.26 -1.70 -12.33
CA TRP A 39 -12.51 -0.41 -12.98
C TRP A 39 -11.68 0.74 -12.39
N TYR A 40 -11.49 0.75 -11.07
CA TYR A 40 -10.65 1.74 -10.38
C TYR A 40 -9.19 1.69 -10.88
N PHE A 41 -8.59 0.50 -10.92
CA PHE A 41 -7.22 0.36 -11.44
C PHE A 41 -7.15 0.55 -12.96
N GLY A 42 -8.18 0.14 -13.72
CA GLY A 42 -8.29 0.44 -15.14
C GLY A 42 -8.26 1.94 -15.43
N ALA A 43 -9.09 2.71 -14.73
CA ALA A 43 -9.12 4.17 -14.85
C ALA A 43 -7.80 4.82 -14.44
N THR A 44 -7.15 4.28 -13.39
CA THR A 44 -5.83 4.73 -12.93
C THR A 44 -4.77 4.51 -14.01
N ALA A 45 -4.74 3.31 -14.62
CA ALA A 45 -3.80 2.99 -15.70
C ALA A 45 -3.99 3.91 -16.92
N ILE A 46 -5.24 4.13 -17.35
CA ILE A 46 -5.57 5.04 -18.45
C ILE A 46 -5.10 6.46 -18.13
N SER A 47 -5.35 6.94 -16.91
CA SER A 47 -4.99 8.29 -16.49
C SER A 47 -3.47 8.50 -16.44
N ILE A 48 -2.71 7.49 -16.01
CA ILE A 48 -1.24 7.53 -16.05
C ILE A 48 -0.72 7.57 -17.49
N VAL A 49 -1.27 6.76 -18.39
CA VAL A 49 -0.89 6.75 -19.82
C VAL A 49 -1.18 8.10 -20.46
N VAL A 50 -2.34 8.68 -20.20
CA VAL A 50 -2.73 10.02 -20.68
C VAL A 50 -1.77 11.07 -20.13
N TYR A 51 -1.49 11.05 -18.83
CA TYR A 51 -0.56 11.99 -18.20
C TYR A 51 0.85 11.92 -18.78
N LEU A 52 1.40 10.72 -18.97
CA LEU A 52 2.73 10.54 -19.57
C LEU A 52 2.76 11.02 -21.02
N SER A 53 1.71 10.72 -21.79
CA SER A 53 1.59 11.17 -23.17
C SER A 53 1.55 12.70 -23.28
N LEU A 54 0.71 13.36 -22.46
CA LEU A 54 0.59 14.81 -22.42
C LEU A 54 1.87 15.50 -21.90
N SER A 55 2.66 14.80 -21.09
CA SER A 55 3.93 15.30 -20.57
C SER A 55 5.11 15.08 -21.55
N GLY A 56 4.87 14.57 -22.76
CA GLY A 56 5.91 14.26 -23.74
C GLY A 56 6.77 13.04 -23.37
N ARG A 57 6.31 12.22 -22.42
CA ARG A 57 7.02 11.03 -21.89
C ARG A 57 6.40 9.73 -22.38
N SER A 58 5.81 9.74 -23.59
CA SER A 58 5.17 8.56 -24.18
C SER A 58 6.15 7.39 -24.38
N GLY A 59 7.43 7.66 -24.64
CA GLY A 59 8.48 6.64 -24.73
C GLY A 59 8.77 5.89 -23.43
N GLU A 60 8.29 6.39 -22.28
CA GLU A 60 8.48 5.75 -20.97
C GLU A 60 7.31 4.85 -20.56
N ILE A 61 6.24 4.78 -21.37
CA ILE A 61 5.04 3.99 -21.05
C ILE A 61 5.36 2.50 -20.98
N LEU A 62 6.24 2.02 -21.88
CA LEU A 62 6.61 0.61 -21.95
C LEU A 62 8.10 0.44 -21.59
N PRO A 63 8.42 -0.27 -20.50
CA PRO A 63 9.78 -0.69 -20.24
C PRO A 63 10.20 -1.78 -21.24
N GLN A 64 11.48 -2.16 -21.20
CA GLN A 64 12.00 -3.27 -21.99
C GLN A 64 11.19 -4.55 -21.74
N SER A 65 10.90 -5.32 -22.80
CA SER A 65 10.03 -6.50 -22.76
C SER A 65 10.27 -7.49 -21.60
N PRO A 66 11.51 -7.88 -21.25
CA PRO A 66 11.73 -8.78 -20.11
C PRO A 66 11.35 -8.14 -18.76
N VAL A 67 11.62 -6.84 -18.60
CA VAL A 67 11.24 -6.09 -17.39
C VAL A 67 9.73 -5.95 -17.31
N LEU A 68 9.06 -5.69 -18.44
CA LEU A 68 7.61 -5.64 -18.53
C LEU A 68 6.99 -6.97 -18.09
N ALA A 69 7.51 -8.10 -18.57
CA ALA A 69 7.00 -9.42 -18.19
C ALA A 69 7.08 -9.68 -16.68
N ILE A 70 8.19 -9.26 -16.03
CA ILE A 70 8.35 -9.37 -14.57
C ILE A 70 7.33 -8.49 -13.85
N ILE A 71 7.15 -7.24 -14.28
CA ILE A 71 6.18 -6.31 -13.68
C ILE A 71 4.75 -6.89 -13.79
N LEU A 72 4.39 -7.41 -14.97
CA LEU A 72 3.08 -8.02 -15.22
C LEU A 72 2.87 -9.26 -14.35
N LEU A 73 3.87 -10.12 -14.21
CA LEU A 73 3.78 -11.31 -13.36
C LEU A 73 3.58 -10.94 -11.89
N ILE A 74 4.37 -9.98 -11.38
CA ILE A 74 4.23 -9.49 -10.00
C ILE A 74 2.84 -8.87 -9.79
N GLY A 75 2.37 -8.07 -10.75
CA GLY A 75 1.05 -7.45 -10.70
C GLY A 75 -0.09 -8.48 -10.74
N ALA A 76 0.00 -9.48 -11.62
CA ALA A 76 -1.02 -10.50 -11.79
C ALA A 76 -1.13 -11.42 -10.57
N VAL A 77 0.00 -11.75 -9.92
CA VAL A 77 0.02 -12.63 -8.75
C VAL A 77 -0.16 -11.82 -7.46
N PHE A 78 0.86 -11.04 -7.09
CA PHE A 78 0.88 -10.34 -5.81
C PHE A 78 -0.03 -9.11 -5.81
N GLY A 79 -0.07 -8.36 -6.92
CA GLY A 79 -0.93 -7.19 -7.04
C GLY A 79 -2.42 -7.55 -6.95
N ALA A 80 -2.87 -8.56 -7.71
CA ALA A 80 -4.25 -9.01 -7.68
C ALA A 80 -4.64 -9.59 -6.32
N LEU A 81 -3.79 -10.45 -5.73
CA LEU A 81 -4.07 -11.03 -4.41
C LEU A 81 -4.11 -9.98 -3.31
N ALA A 82 -3.12 -9.08 -3.24
CA ALA A 82 -3.02 -8.06 -2.20
C ALA A 82 -4.18 -7.06 -2.29
N ASN A 83 -4.41 -6.48 -3.47
CA ASN A 83 -5.45 -5.46 -3.62
C ASN A 83 -6.86 -6.06 -3.64
N GLY A 84 -7.04 -7.24 -4.23
CA GLY A 84 -8.30 -7.98 -4.20
C GLY A 84 -8.73 -8.29 -2.76
N SER A 85 -7.81 -8.84 -1.96
CA SER A 85 -8.07 -9.12 -0.54
C SER A 85 -8.34 -7.84 0.25
N LEU A 86 -7.57 -6.78 0.01
CA LEU A 86 -7.77 -5.49 0.68
C LEU A 86 -9.15 -4.88 0.39
N PHE A 87 -9.55 -4.79 -0.88
CA PHE A 87 -10.82 -4.16 -1.26
C PHE A 87 -12.03 -4.98 -0.80
N GLN A 88 -11.94 -6.31 -0.85
CA GLN A 88 -12.94 -7.17 -0.24
C GLN A 88 -13.02 -6.93 1.27
N ALA A 89 -11.90 -6.91 1.98
CA ALA A 89 -11.86 -6.66 3.41
C ALA A 89 -12.48 -5.30 3.78
N ILE A 90 -12.23 -4.25 3.00
CA ILE A 90 -12.87 -2.94 3.18
C ILE A 90 -14.39 -3.04 3.06
N GLY A 91 -14.90 -3.81 2.10
CA GLY A 91 -16.34 -4.04 1.91
C GLY A 91 -16.99 -5.00 2.92
N LEU A 92 -16.23 -5.57 3.85
CA LEU A 92 -16.69 -6.51 4.89
C LEU A 92 -16.47 -5.97 6.32
N ALA A 93 -15.47 -5.11 6.51
CA ALA A 93 -15.12 -4.60 7.83
C ALA A 93 -16.23 -3.69 8.40
N PRO A 94 -16.40 -3.66 9.74
CA PRO A 94 -17.33 -2.75 10.40
C PRO A 94 -16.93 -1.27 10.23
N ASN A 95 -15.65 -1.02 9.93
CA ASN A 95 -15.13 0.29 9.58
C ASN A 95 -14.16 0.14 8.40
N PRO A 96 -14.39 0.84 7.27
CA PRO A 96 -13.56 0.71 6.07
C PRO A 96 -12.12 1.21 6.25
N GLY A 97 -11.83 1.97 7.31
CA GLY A 97 -10.48 2.42 7.64
C GLY A 97 -9.60 1.35 8.30
N LEU A 98 -10.18 0.28 8.86
CA LEU A 98 -9.40 -0.73 9.57
C LEU A 98 -8.52 -1.60 8.65
N PRO A 99 -9.02 -2.12 7.50
CA PRO A 99 -8.18 -2.94 6.62
C PRO A 99 -6.97 -2.18 6.01
N PRO A 100 -7.10 -0.93 5.53
CA PRO A 100 -5.94 -0.15 5.06
C PRO A 100 -4.89 0.09 6.14
N VAL A 101 -5.32 0.30 7.39
CA VAL A 101 -4.45 0.47 8.54
C VAL A 101 -3.62 -0.82 8.77
N MET A 102 -4.27 -1.98 8.74
CA MET A 102 -3.57 -3.27 8.80
C MET A 102 -2.66 -3.48 7.59
N TYR A 103 -3.10 -3.14 6.39
CA TYR A 103 -2.30 -3.25 5.16
C TYR A 103 -1.05 -2.37 5.21
N ALA A 104 -1.13 -1.19 5.82
CA ALA A 104 0.01 -0.27 5.97
C ALA A 104 1.15 -0.86 6.83
N THR A 105 0.89 -1.88 7.66
CA THR A 105 1.94 -2.62 8.40
C THR A 105 2.97 -3.26 7.49
N SER A 106 2.60 -3.57 6.24
CA SER A 106 3.53 -4.11 5.22
C SER A 106 4.74 -3.20 4.99
N SER A 107 4.60 -1.88 5.18
CA SER A 107 5.71 -0.92 5.08
C SER A 107 6.87 -1.24 6.00
N MET A 108 6.61 -1.89 7.14
CA MET A 108 7.62 -2.28 8.12
C MET A 108 8.38 -3.51 7.65
N LEU A 109 7.65 -4.51 7.13
CA LEU A 109 8.27 -5.67 6.49
C LEU A 109 9.13 -5.22 5.32
N VAL A 110 8.64 -4.29 4.50
CA VAL A 110 9.41 -3.68 3.40
C VAL A 110 10.65 -2.97 3.93
N PHE A 111 10.57 -2.18 5.00
CA PHE A 111 11.72 -1.50 5.59
C PHE A 111 12.82 -2.48 6.01
N PHE A 112 12.49 -3.47 6.85
CA PHE A 112 13.47 -4.45 7.33
C PHE A 112 14.01 -5.32 6.21
N LEU A 113 13.14 -5.79 5.30
CA LEU A 113 13.56 -6.61 4.17
C LEU A 113 14.46 -5.82 3.22
N SER A 114 14.20 -4.52 3.02
CA SER A 114 15.05 -3.67 2.19
C SER A 114 16.45 -3.51 2.78
N VAL A 115 16.58 -3.40 4.11
CA VAL A 115 17.90 -3.38 4.79
C VAL A 115 18.63 -4.71 4.58
N VAL A 116 17.95 -5.84 4.77
CA VAL A 116 18.53 -7.17 4.57
C VAL A 116 18.97 -7.38 3.12
N LEU A 117 18.12 -7.01 2.15
CA LEU A 117 18.41 -7.16 0.74
C LEU A 117 19.56 -6.24 0.29
N ALA A 118 19.59 -4.99 0.76
CA ALA A 118 20.69 -4.07 0.47
C ALA A 118 22.03 -4.54 1.06
N GLY A 119 22.02 -5.14 2.25
CA GLY A 119 23.23 -5.71 2.86
C GLY A 119 23.70 -7.01 2.17
N THR A 120 22.77 -7.85 1.72
CA THR A 120 23.08 -9.17 1.15
C THR A 120 23.39 -9.11 -0.35
N PHE A 121 22.70 -8.24 -1.08
CA PHE A 121 22.79 -8.10 -2.54
C PHE A 121 23.09 -6.65 -2.96
N PRO A 122 24.25 -6.08 -2.56
CA PRO A 122 24.58 -4.67 -2.77
C PRO A 122 24.73 -4.29 -4.26
N ALA A 123 24.95 -5.26 -5.15
CA ALA A 123 24.99 -5.03 -6.60
C ALA A 123 23.59 -4.83 -7.20
N LEU A 124 22.52 -5.27 -6.51
CA LEU A 124 21.14 -5.24 -7.00
C LEU A 124 20.27 -4.20 -6.29
N PHE A 125 20.59 -3.88 -5.03
CA PHE A 125 19.79 -2.99 -4.19
C PHE A 125 20.59 -1.76 -3.77
N LYS A 126 19.92 -0.61 -3.76
CA LYS A 126 20.51 0.63 -3.23
C LYS A 126 20.67 0.53 -1.71
N PRO A 127 21.73 1.13 -1.13
CA PRO A 127 21.86 1.24 0.31
C PRO A 127 20.62 1.89 0.95
N VAL A 128 20.15 1.30 2.04
CA VAL A 128 18.99 1.78 2.79
C VAL A 128 19.46 2.47 4.06
N VAL A 129 19.01 3.70 4.28
CA VAL A 129 19.30 4.44 5.51
C VAL A 129 18.35 3.97 6.61
N ALA A 130 18.91 3.23 7.58
CA ALA A 130 18.22 2.74 8.76
C ALA A 130 18.81 3.38 10.03
N ASP A 131 18.47 4.64 10.28
CA ASP A 131 18.81 5.30 11.54
C ASP A 131 17.86 4.89 12.67
N PHE A 132 18.34 5.02 13.91
CA PHE A 132 17.59 4.65 15.11
C PHE A 132 16.27 5.41 15.24
N GLY A 133 16.21 6.66 14.79
CA GLY A 133 14.99 7.47 14.83
C GLY A 133 13.86 6.86 14.00
N ARG A 134 14.18 6.35 12.80
CA ARG A 134 13.21 5.63 11.95
C ARG A 134 12.71 4.34 12.59
N ILE A 135 13.59 3.59 13.26
CA ILE A 135 13.22 2.36 13.96
C ILE A 135 12.23 2.68 15.10
N VAL A 136 12.52 3.71 15.91
CA VAL A 136 11.61 4.17 16.97
C VAL A 136 10.27 4.63 16.39
N GLY A 137 10.27 5.36 15.26
CA GLY A 137 9.05 5.75 14.56
C GLY A 137 8.21 4.54 14.13
N ILE A 138 8.83 3.49 13.59
CA ILE A 138 8.16 2.24 13.23
C ILE A 138 7.53 1.58 14.46
N CYS A 139 8.22 1.55 15.61
CA CYS A 139 7.67 1.02 16.85
C CYS A 139 6.42 1.78 17.31
N PHE A 140 6.40 3.12 17.19
CA PHE A 140 5.20 3.91 17.51
C PHE A 140 4.03 3.58 16.57
N VAL A 141 4.30 3.42 15.28
CA VAL A 141 3.27 3.01 14.32
C VAL A 141 2.73 1.62 14.69
N LEU A 142 3.58 0.66 15.04
CA LEU A 142 3.17 -0.67 15.52
C LEU A 142 2.28 -0.62 16.77
N ALA A 143 2.65 0.22 17.74
CA ALA A 143 1.86 0.39 18.95
C ALA A 143 0.49 0.98 18.64
N GLY A 144 0.42 2.04 17.82
CA GLY A 144 -0.85 2.62 17.37
C GLY A 144 -1.73 1.61 16.63
N LEU A 145 -1.11 0.78 15.77
CA LEU A 145 -1.78 -0.29 15.03
C LEU A 145 -2.36 -1.37 15.94
N TYR A 146 -1.59 -1.83 16.94
CA TYR A 146 -2.06 -2.80 17.92
C TYR A 146 -3.34 -2.32 18.61
N LEU A 147 -3.38 -1.03 18.99
CA LEU A 147 -4.55 -0.42 19.62
C LEU A 147 -5.74 -0.33 18.65
N LEU A 148 -5.51 0.09 17.40
CA LEU A 148 -6.55 0.18 16.38
C LEU A 148 -7.15 -1.20 16.02
N ALA A 149 -6.34 -2.26 16.10
CA ALA A 149 -6.80 -3.64 15.91
C ALA A 149 -7.58 -4.20 17.13
N GLY A 150 -7.81 -3.40 18.18
CA GLY A 150 -8.53 -3.81 19.38
C GLY A 150 -7.66 -4.38 20.49
N GLY A 151 -6.34 -4.22 20.39
CA GLY A 151 -5.38 -4.59 21.42
C GLY A 151 -5.63 -3.80 22.72
N LYS A 152 -5.62 -4.51 23.85
CA LYS A 152 -5.84 -3.90 25.19
C LYS A 152 -4.49 -3.64 25.85
N ILE A 153 -4.20 -2.39 26.19
CA ILE A 153 -2.98 -2.00 26.92
C ILE A 153 -2.83 -2.79 28.24
N ALA A 154 -3.95 -3.12 28.89
CA ALA A 154 -3.98 -3.92 30.12
C ALA A 154 -3.43 -5.36 29.97
N GLY A 155 -3.33 -5.90 28.75
CA GLY A 155 -2.76 -7.23 28.49
C GLY A 155 -1.23 -7.24 28.39
N LEU A 156 -0.62 -6.13 27.97
CA LEU A 156 0.84 -6.00 27.82
C LEU A 156 1.58 -6.06 29.17
N PHE A 157 0.96 -5.55 30.24
CA PHE A 157 1.53 -5.54 31.59
C PHE A 157 1.12 -6.74 32.45
N ARG A 158 0.24 -7.63 31.95
CA ARG A 158 -0.22 -8.82 32.69
C ARG A 158 0.56 -10.10 32.39
N ALA A 159 1.42 -10.11 31.36
CA ALA A 159 2.23 -11.27 31.01
C ALA A 159 3.54 -11.40 31.81
N GLY A 160 3.70 -10.61 32.89
CA GLY A 160 4.91 -10.57 33.72
C GLY A 160 4.66 -10.56 35.23
N GLY A 161 3.54 -11.13 35.68
CA GLY A 161 3.20 -11.31 37.09
C GLY A 161 2.74 -12.73 37.39
#